data_AF-A0A963IAZ5-F1
#
_entry.id   AF-A0A963IAZ5-F1
#
_cell.length_a   1.000
_cell.length_b   1.000
_cell.length_c   1.000
_cell.angle_alpha   90.00
_cell.angle_beta   90.00
_cell.angle_gamma   90.00
#
_symmetry.space_group_name_H-M   'P 1'
#
loop_
_entity.id
_entity.type
_entity.pdbx_description
1 polymer ?
#
loop_
_entity_poly.entity_id
_entity_poly.type
_entity_poly.pdbx_seq_one_letter_code
_entity_poly.pdbx_strand_id
1 'polypeptide(L)'
;LGLAQADRRGNLNVSKFGSRIAGAGGFINISQNAKQVIFVGTFTAGGLQVALDDGALRIRQEGGAVKFVDTVEHRTFSGDHAAARGQSVLYITERCVFRLSAEGLVLSEVAPGIDIERDILAHMDFKPLMPSSPQRMDARIFQDGQMGLRASLLDLPLDARLQYDPAQDVFFVNFERLRVRSLAQIDDIGRRVAAILAPLGRRVPAVVNYEHFDIEPELLEDYATMVQHLVDTYYSSVVRYASSGFARVQLGEALASRGRVFASAREARAALDG
;
A
#
# COMPACT_ATOMS: atom_id res chain seq x y z
N LEU A 1 2.30 -5.57 -17.99
CA LEU A 1 2.14 -5.90 -19.43
C LEU A 1 2.21 -4.61 -20.25
N GLY A 2 2.58 -4.67 -21.53
CA GLY A 2 2.68 -3.47 -22.36
C GLY A 2 1.31 -2.83 -22.65
N LEU A 3 1.30 -1.50 -22.79
CA LEU A 3 0.16 -0.68 -23.18
C LEU A 3 0.42 -0.07 -24.56
N ALA A 4 -0.28 -0.51 -25.61
CA ALA A 4 -0.10 0.04 -26.96
C ALA A 4 -1.28 0.90 -27.42
N GLN A 5 -2.52 0.38 -27.42
CA GLN A 5 -3.74 1.20 -27.40
C GLN A 5 -4.68 0.73 -26.30
N ALA A 6 -5.42 1.66 -25.68
CA ALA A 6 -6.52 1.39 -24.79
C ALA A 6 -7.75 2.23 -25.17
N ASP A 7 -8.96 1.73 -24.91
CA ASP A 7 -10.20 2.46 -25.20
C ASP A 7 -11.04 2.82 -23.97
N ARG A 8 -12.15 3.55 -24.21
CA ARG A 8 -13.06 4.03 -23.16
C ARG A 8 -13.64 2.92 -22.26
N ARG A 9 -13.76 1.69 -22.78
CA ARG A 9 -14.24 0.51 -22.03
C ARG A 9 -13.10 -0.25 -21.34
N GLY A 10 -11.86 0.23 -21.47
CA GLY A 10 -10.66 -0.42 -20.96
C GLY A 10 -10.22 -1.63 -21.78
N ASN A 11 -10.69 -1.79 -23.01
CA ASN A 11 -10.08 -2.79 -23.89
C ASN A 11 -8.65 -2.38 -24.22
N LEU A 12 -7.81 -3.36 -24.57
CA LEU A 12 -6.42 -3.10 -24.90
C LEU A 12 -6.04 -3.85 -26.18
N ASN A 13 -5.26 -3.19 -27.03
CA ASN A 13 -4.66 -3.76 -28.24
C ASN A 13 -3.14 -3.75 -28.12
N VAL A 14 -2.51 -4.89 -28.40
CA VAL A 14 -1.05 -5.00 -28.60
C VAL A 14 -0.65 -5.69 -29.91
N SER A 15 -1.62 -6.09 -30.74
CA SER A 15 -1.37 -7.12 -31.75
C SER A 15 -1.52 -6.68 -33.20
N LYS A 16 -2.21 -5.58 -33.48
CA LYS A 16 -2.40 -5.07 -34.85
C LYS A 16 -2.50 -3.55 -34.85
N PHE A 17 -1.78 -2.90 -35.76
CA PHE A 17 -1.79 -1.44 -35.94
C PHE A 17 -1.82 -1.12 -37.43
N GLY A 18 -2.95 -0.59 -37.91
CA GLY A 18 -3.21 -0.43 -39.34
C GLY A 18 -3.07 -1.76 -40.09
N SER A 19 -2.18 -1.79 -41.08
CA SER A 19 -1.86 -3.00 -41.86
C SER A 19 -0.85 -3.94 -41.18
N ARG A 20 -0.18 -3.51 -40.11
CA ARG A 20 0.89 -4.28 -39.46
C ARG A 20 0.32 -5.19 -38.38
N ILE A 21 0.64 -6.47 -38.46
CA ILE A 21 0.29 -7.48 -37.44
C ILE A 21 1.56 -7.76 -36.61
N ALA A 22 1.50 -7.42 -35.32
CA ALA A 22 2.54 -7.73 -34.34
C ALA A 22 2.30 -9.10 -33.66
N GLY A 23 1.03 -9.54 -33.59
CA GLY A 23 0.61 -10.74 -32.87
C GLY A 23 0.37 -10.50 -31.38
N ALA A 24 -0.46 -11.34 -30.75
CA ALA A 24 -0.81 -11.19 -29.33
C ALA A 24 0.15 -11.95 -28.39
N GLY A 25 0.94 -12.90 -28.91
CA GLY A 25 1.79 -13.78 -28.09
C GLY A 25 1.01 -14.41 -26.93
N GLY A 26 1.64 -14.52 -25.76
CA GLY A 26 0.99 -14.97 -24.52
C GLY A 26 0.14 -13.90 -23.80
N PHE A 27 -0.04 -12.71 -24.38
CA PHE A 27 -0.68 -11.56 -23.70
C PHE A 27 -2.08 -11.90 -23.20
N ILE A 28 -2.87 -12.59 -24.02
CA ILE A 28 -4.24 -12.98 -23.69
C ILE A 28 -4.23 -13.96 -22.52
N ASN A 29 -3.44 -15.03 -22.60
CA ASN A 29 -3.36 -16.05 -21.55
C ASN A 29 -2.91 -15.48 -20.21
N ILE A 30 -1.94 -14.56 -20.20
CA ILE A 30 -1.43 -13.93 -18.97
C ILE A 30 -2.45 -12.96 -18.39
N SER A 31 -2.98 -12.05 -19.21
CA SER A 31 -3.89 -10.99 -18.75
C SER A 31 -5.23 -11.52 -18.26
N GLN A 32 -5.76 -12.60 -18.85
CA GLN A 32 -7.04 -13.16 -18.45
C GLN A 32 -6.99 -13.95 -17.13
N ASN A 33 -5.87 -14.60 -16.82
CA ASN A 33 -5.75 -15.48 -15.65
C ASN A 33 -5.17 -14.80 -14.40
N ALA A 34 -4.54 -13.63 -14.54
CA ALA A 34 -3.95 -12.92 -13.41
C ALA A 34 -5.05 -12.34 -12.49
N LYS A 35 -4.86 -12.42 -11.16
CA LYS A 35 -5.79 -11.79 -10.19
C LYS A 35 -5.83 -10.26 -10.32
N GLN A 36 -4.68 -9.67 -10.68
CA GLN A 36 -4.52 -8.25 -10.93
C GLN A 36 -3.66 -8.06 -12.19
N VAL A 37 -4.01 -7.07 -13.00
CA VAL A 37 -3.29 -6.74 -14.23
C VAL A 37 -2.86 -5.29 -14.19
N ILE A 38 -1.58 -5.05 -14.45
CA ILE A 38 -1.01 -3.70 -14.54
C ILE A 38 -0.45 -3.54 -15.95
N PHE A 39 -1.06 -2.65 -16.71
CA PHE A 39 -0.59 -2.21 -18.02
C PHE A 39 0.29 -0.99 -17.84
N VAL A 40 1.46 -1.01 -18.48
CA VAL A 40 2.47 0.05 -18.36
C VAL A 40 2.90 0.45 -19.75
N GLY A 41 2.97 1.75 -19.99
CA GLY A 41 3.49 2.35 -21.21
C GLY A 41 3.32 3.86 -21.17
N THR A 42 3.93 4.56 -22.11
CA THR A 42 3.77 6.01 -22.22
C THR A 42 2.34 6.41 -22.59
N PHE A 43 1.92 7.62 -22.25
CA PHE A 43 0.57 8.11 -22.56
C PHE A 43 0.31 8.31 -24.06
N THR A 44 1.29 8.87 -24.76
CA THR A 44 1.35 8.98 -26.23
C THR A 44 2.53 8.15 -26.77
N ALA A 45 2.57 7.92 -28.09
CA ALA A 45 3.68 7.26 -28.78
C ALA A 45 4.28 8.16 -29.87
N GLY A 46 5.46 7.81 -30.36
CA GLY A 46 6.10 8.50 -31.49
C GLY A 46 6.77 9.82 -31.10
N GLY A 47 7.80 9.75 -30.25
CA GLY A 47 8.68 10.89 -29.97
C GLY A 47 8.40 11.68 -28.69
N LEU A 48 7.57 11.14 -27.77
CA LEU A 48 7.39 11.73 -26.44
C LEU A 48 8.75 11.87 -25.73
N GLN A 49 9.05 13.08 -25.25
CA GLN A 49 10.20 13.37 -24.41
C GLN A 49 9.73 14.06 -23.13
N VAL A 50 10.16 13.51 -21.99
CA VAL A 50 9.84 14.03 -20.67
C VAL A 50 11.11 14.32 -19.89
N ALA A 51 11.01 15.25 -18.95
CA ALA A 51 12.04 15.58 -17.98
C ALA A 51 11.43 15.60 -16.57
N LEU A 52 12.27 15.39 -15.57
CA LEU A 52 11.94 15.65 -14.17
C LEU A 52 12.64 16.95 -13.77
N ASP A 53 11.85 17.97 -13.43
CA ASP A 53 12.35 19.26 -12.94
C ASP A 53 11.74 19.49 -11.55
N ASP A 54 12.58 19.71 -10.53
CA ASP A 54 12.16 20.09 -9.17
C ASP A 54 11.08 19.17 -8.56
N GLY A 55 11.18 17.85 -8.75
CA GLY A 55 10.21 16.91 -8.20
C GLY A 55 8.90 16.81 -9.00
N ALA A 56 8.86 17.36 -10.22
CA ALA A 56 7.70 17.35 -11.09
C ALA A 56 8.04 16.90 -12.51
N LEU A 57 7.06 16.24 -13.16
CA LEU A 57 7.14 15.84 -14.55
C LEU A 57 6.91 17.05 -15.47
N ARG A 58 7.75 17.19 -16.49
CA ARG A 58 7.56 18.13 -17.60
C ARG A 58 7.61 17.42 -18.93
N ILE A 59 6.63 17.70 -19.79
CA ILE A 59 6.62 17.24 -21.19
C ILE A 59 7.42 18.24 -22.01
N ARG A 60 8.56 17.81 -22.56
CA ARG A 60 9.43 18.63 -23.42
C ARG A 60 8.99 18.58 -24.87
N GLN A 61 8.54 17.41 -25.30
CA GLN A 61 8.00 17.17 -26.62
C GLN A 61 6.89 16.13 -26.49
N GLU A 62 5.73 16.41 -27.08
CA GLU A 62 4.62 15.46 -27.11
C GLU A 62 4.82 14.39 -28.20
N GLY A 63 4.29 13.20 -27.97
CA GLY A 63 4.24 12.12 -28.95
C GLY A 63 3.22 12.37 -30.06
N GLY A 64 3.55 11.95 -31.28
CA GLY A 64 2.69 12.15 -32.45
C GLY A 64 1.50 11.19 -32.58
N ALA A 65 1.39 10.15 -31.75
CA ALA A 65 0.34 9.14 -31.83
C ALA A 65 -0.41 8.98 -30.50
N VAL A 66 -1.74 9.11 -30.57
CA VAL A 66 -2.67 8.88 -29.44
C VAL A 66 -2.79 7.38 -29.17
N LYS A 67 -2.69 7.00 -27.89
CA LYS A 67 -2.84 5.59 -27.46
C LYS A 67 -4.16 5.33 -26.74
N PHE A 68 -4.79 6.36 -26.19
CA PHE A 68 -6.11 6.27 -25.57
C PHE A 68 -7.15 6.69 -26.61
N VAL A 69 -7.63 5.71 -27.37
CA VAL A 69 -8.48 5.89 -28.55
C VAL A 69 -9.95 5.61 -28.22
N ASP A 70 -10.90 6.06 -29.04
CA ASP A 70 -12.33 5.83 -28.75
C ASP A 70 -12.68 4.33 -28.73
N THR A 71 -12.14 3.58 -29.69
CA THR A 71 -12.30 2.12 -29.81
C THR A 71 -10.99 1.52 -30.31
N VAL A 72 -10.50 0.46 -29.67
CA VAL A 72 -9.26 -0.20 -30.12
C VAL A 72 -9.42 -0.88 -31.48
N GLU A 73 -8.39 -0.82 -32.32
CA GLU A 73 -8.41 -1.47 -33.64
C GLU A 73 -8.52 -2.99 -33.57
N HIS A 74 -7.96 -3.59 -32.52
CA HIS A 74 -8.05 -5.02 -32.28
C HIS A 74 -8.03 -5.35 -30.79
N ARG A 75 -9.01 -6.12 -30.32
CA ARG A 75 -9.15 -6.42 -28.89
C ARG A 75 -8.29 -7.61 -28.47
N THR A 76 -7.20 -7.34 -27.76
CA THR A 76 -6.34 -8.35 -27.10
C THR A 76 -6.61 -8.52 -25.61
N PHE A 77 -7.35 -7.59 -25.01
CA PHE A 77 -7.87 -7.67 -23.66
C PHE A 77 -9.26 -7.02 -23.63
N SER A 78 -10.19 -7.61 -22.88
CA SER A 78 -11.56 -7.12 -22.75
C SER A 78 -11.76 -6.49 -21.37
N GLY A 79 -11.97 -5.19 -21.35
CA GLY A 79 -12.23 -4.44 -20.11
C GLY A 79 -13.56 -4.86 -19.47
N ASP A 80 -14.64 -4.94 -20.26
CA ASP A 80 -15.95 -5.38 -19.77
C ASP A 80 -15.89 -6.75 -19.08
N HIS A 81 -15.15 -7.69 -19.67
CA HIS A 81 -15.01 -9.02 -19.12
C HIS A 81 -14.20 -9.02 -17.80
N ALA A 82 -13.15 -8.20 -17.73
CA ALA A 82 -12.35 -8.02 -16.52
C ALA A 82 -13.14 -7.34 -15.39
N ALA A 83 -13.94 -6.32 -15.72
CA ALA A 83 -14.81 -5.64 -14.76
C ALA A 83 -15.89 -6.61 -14.22
N ALA A 84 -16.53 -7.39 -15.08
CA ALA A 84 -17.57 -8.35 -14.69
C ALA A 84 -17.07 -9.43 -13.70
N ARG A 85 -15.79 -9.80 -13.76
CA ARG A 85 -15.17 -10.76 -12.82
C ARG A 85 -14.55 -10.11 -11.57
N GLY A 86 -14.66 -8.78 -11.43
CA GLY A 86 -14.02 -8.04 -10.33
C GLY A 86 -12.50 -8.05 -10.38
N GLN A 87 -11.88 -8.20 -11.55
CA GLN A 87 -10.42 -8.19 -11.71
C GLN A 87 -9.89 -6.76 -11.52
N SER A 88 -8.86 -6.61 -10.69
CA SER A 88 -8.19 -5.32 -10.51
C SER A 88 -7.30 -5.01 -11.70
N VAL A 89 -7.57 -3.90 -12.40
CA VAL A 89 -6.84 -3.49 -13.61
C VAL A 89 -6.40 -2.04 -13.53
N LEU A 90 -5.12 -1.80 -13.78
CA LEU A 90 -4.49 -0.47 -13.82
C LEU A 90 -3.80 -0.21 -15.17
N TYR A 91 -3.83 1.04 -15.60
CA TYR A 91 -3.11 1.56 -16.77
C TYR A 91 -2.23 2.70 -16.27
N ILE A 92 -0.93 2.43 -16.17
CA ILE A 92 0.05 3.36 -15.61
C ILE A 92 0.86 3.96 -16.74
N THR A 93 0.90 5.29 -16.78
CA THR A 93 1.72 6.08 -17.69
C THR A 93 2.70 6.94 -16.91
N GLU A 94 3.54 7.70 -17.62
CA GLU A 94 4.40 8.68 -17.00
C GLU A 94 3.61 9.82 -16.35
N ARG A 95 2.46 10.22 -16.91
CA ARG A 95 1.72 11.42 -16.52
C ARG A 95 0.47 11.16 -15.68
N CYS A 96 -0.10 9.96 -15.76
CA CYS A 96 -1.31 9.60 -15.03
C CYS A 96 -1.54 8.09 -14.89
N VAL A 97 -2.44 7.72 -13.97
CA VAL A 97 -2.93 6.36 -13.75
C VAL A 97 -4.42 6.30 -13.99
N PHE A 98 -4.86 5.29 -14.75
CA PHE A 98 -6.27 4.92 -14.86
C PHE A 98 -6.56 3.60 -14.16
N ARG A 99 -7.76 3.50 -13.60
CA ARG A 99 -8.34 2.27 -13.05
C ARG A 99 -9.55 1.85 -13.88
N LEU A 100 -9.67 0.56 -14.14
CA LEU A 100 -10.89 0.01 -14.73
C LEU A 100 -12.03 0.00 -13.71
N SER A 101 -13.19 0.50 -14.11
CA SER A 101 -14.46 0.35 -13.41
C SER A 101 -15.48 -0.38 -14.29
N ALA A 102 -16.68 -0.66 -13.76
CA ALA A 102 -17.77 -1.23 -14.55
C ALA A 102 -18.26 -0.31 -15.69
N GLU A 103 -18.06 0.99 -15.56
CA GLU A 103 -18.54 2.01 -16.50
C GLU A 103 -17.47 2.39 -17.55
N GLY A 104 -16.19 2.18 -17.23
CA GLY A 104 -15.06 2.51 -18.10
C GLY A 104 -13.81 2.88 -17.31
N LEU A 105 -12.87 3.59 -17.96
CA LEU A 105 -11.64 4.05 -17.33
C LEU A 105 -11.88 5.27 -16.44
N VAL A 106 -11.43 5.17 -15.19
CA VAL A 106 -11.42 6.24 -14.19
C VAL A 106 -10.02 6.81 -14.09
N LEU A 107 -9.85 8.13 -14.25
CA LEU A 107 -8.58 8.81 -13.99
C LEU A 107 -8.38 8.89 -12.47
N SER A 108 -7.45 8.07 -11.94
CA SER A 108 -7.27 7.91 -10.50
C SER A 108 -6.13 8.76 -9.95
N GLU A 109 -5.03 8.88 -10.70
CA GLU A 109 -3.86 9.64 -10.26
C GLU A 109 -3.28 10.50 -11.39
N VAL A 110 -2.72 11.66 -11.03
CA VAL A 110 -2.05 12.59 -11.94
C VAL A 110 -0.66 12.94 -11.41
N ALA A 111 0.35 12.89 -12.27
CA ALA A 111 1.72 13.22 -11.93
C ALA A 111 1.87 14.69 -11.52
N PRO A 112 2.81 15.01 -10.61
CA PRO A 112 3.15 16.39 -10.36
C PRO A 112 3.64 17.10 -11.61
N GLY A 113 3.19 18.34 -11.83
CA GLY A 113 3.53 19.15 -13.01
C GLY A 113 2.60 18.98 -14.21
N ILE A 114 1.68 18.01 -14.17
CA ILE A 114 0.74 17.71 -15.26
C ILE A 114 -0.60 18.41 -15.05
N ASP A 115 -1.07 19.07 -16.11
CA ASP A 115 -2.39 19.67 -16.19
C ASP A 115 -3.39 18.73 -16.87
N ILE A 116 -4.57 18.54 -16.29
CA ILE A 116 -5.53 17.55 -16.77
C ILE A 116 -6.06 17.91 -18.17
N GLU A 117 -6.43 19.17 -18.40
CA GLU A 117 -7.02 19.57 -19.68
C GLU A 117 -5.97 19.56 -20.79
N ARG A 118 -4.82 20.22 -20.54
CA ARG A 118 -3.76 20.38 -21.53
C ARG A 118 -2.99 19.09 -21.79
N ASP A 119 -2.59 18.36 -20.75
CA ASP A 119 -1.62 17.29 -20.88
C ASP A 119 -2.27 15.89 -20.89
N ILE A 120 -3.56 15.76 -20.56
CA ILE A 120 -4.27 14.47 -20.57
C ILE A 120 -5.43 14.50 -21.57
N LEU A 121 -6.44 15.34 -21.33
CA LEU A 121 -7.69 15.33 -22.11
C LEU A 121 -7.49 15.77 -23.56
N ALA A 122 -6.57 16.69 -23.83
CA ALA A 122 -6.23 17.11 -25.20
C ALA A 122 -5.50 16.02 -26.02
N HIS A 123 -5.04 14.94 -25.38
CA HIS A 123 -4.20 13.91 -25.99
C HIS A 123 -4.84 12.51 -25.96
N MET A 124 -6.17 12.44 -25.86
CA MET A 124 -6.97 11.21 -25.92
C MET A 124 -8.31 11.43 -26.63
N ASP A 125 -8.88 10.37 -27.20
CA ASP A 125 -10.09 10.45 -28.04
C ASP A 125 -11.40 10.32 -27.24
N PHE A 126 -11.32 10.21 -25.92
CA PHE A 126 -12.50 10.11 -25.05
C PHE A 126 -12.22 10.78 -23.69
N LYS A 127 -13.28 11.23 -23.02
CA LYS A 127 -13.16 11.76 -21.66
C LYS A 127 -13.23 10.60 -20.65
N PRO A 128 -12.23 10.40 -19.78
CA PRO A 128 -12.27 9.40 -18.73
C PRO A 128 -13.26 9.80 -17.65
N LEU A 129 -13.69 8.82 -16.85
CA LEU A 129 -14.51 9.06 -15.67
C LEU A 129 -13.67 9.75 -14.59
N MET A 130 -14.24 10.75 -13.93
CA MET A 130 -13.66 11.47 -12.80
C MET A 130 -14.75 11.68 -11.73
N PRO A 131 -15.21 10.59 -11.06
CA PRO A 131 -16.26 10.69 -10.03
C PRO A 131 -15.80 11.52 -8.82
N SER A 132 -14.49 11.62 -8.62
CA SER A 132 -13.83 12.52 -7.68
C SER A 132 -12.58 13.10 -8.35
N SER A 133 -12.03 14.17 -7.77
CA SER A 133 -10.76 14.74 -8.22
C SER A 133 -9.65 13.69 -8.15
N PRO A 134 -8.86 13.49 -9.22
CA PRO A 134 -7.76 12.55 -9.21
C PRO A 134 -6.74 12.89 -8.11
N GLN A 135 -6.20 11.86 -7.47
CA GLN A 135 -5.13 12.04 -6.50
C GLN A 135 -3.83 12.43 -7.20
N ARG A 136 -2.88 13.00 -6.44
CA ARG A 136 -1.53 13.19 -6.96
C ARG A 136 -0.76 11.89 -6.82
N MET A 137 -0.03 11.52 -7.88
CA MET A 137 0.92 10.41 -7.80
C MET A 137 1.97 10.72 -6.72
N ASP A 138 2.51 9.67 -6.10
CA ASP A 138 3.50 9.80 -5.03
C ASP A 138 4.70 10.63 -5.49
N ALA A 139 4.93 11.76 -4.82
CA ALA A 139 5.96 12.73 -5.21
C ALA A 139 7.38 12.11 -5.22
N ARG A 140 7.62 11.06 -4.43
CA ARG A 140 8.91 10.36 -4.39
C ARG A 140 9.26 9.69 -5.72
N ILE A 141 8.26 9.41 -6.57
CA ILE A 141 8.47 8.87 -7.92
C ILE A 141 9.19 9.88 -8.83
N PHE A 142 9.05 11.18 -8.54
CA PHE A 142 9.49 12.28 -9.39
C PHE A 142 10.73 13.01 -8.86
N GLN A 143 11.33 12.51 -7.77
CA GLN A 143 12.49 13.10 -7.12
C GLN A 143 13.72 12.20 -7.26
N ASP A 144 14.89 12.83 -7.32
CA ASP A 144 16.16 12.10 -7.24
C ASP A 144 16.38 11.57 -5.82
N GLY A 145 16.62 10.26 -5.70
CA GLY A 145 16.90 9.62 -4.41
C GLY A 145 16.18 8.29 -4.22
N GLN A 146 16.44 7.63 -3.10
CA GLN A 146 15.76 6.39 -2.74
C GLN A 146 14.36 6.69 -2.19
N MET A 147 13.33 6.02 -2.72
CA MET A 147 11.94 6.18 -2.26
C MET A 147 11.66 5.61 -0.85
N GLY A 148 12.57 4.83 -0.28
CA GLY A 148 12.38 4.19 1.04
C GLY A 148 11.26 3.14 1.07
N LEU A 149 10.95 2.50 -0.07
CA LEU A 149 9.79 1.61 -0.22
C LEU A 149 9.73 0.47 0.79
N ARG A 150 10.88 -0.01 1.27
CA ARG A 150 10.94 -1.09 2.27
C ARG A 150 10.20 -0.71 3.55
N ALA A 151 10.45 0.49 4.07
CA ALA A 151 9.75 0.98 5.25
C ALA A 151 8.26 1.15 4.96
N SER A 152 7.90 1.78 3.83
CA SER A 152 6.48 2.07 3.54
C SER A 152 5.64 0.85 3.12
N LEU A 153 6.23 -0.20 2.55
CA LEU A 153 5.50 -1.38 2.06
C LEU A 153 5.54 -2.57 3.02
N LEU A 154 6.55 -2.65 3.89
CA LEU A 154 6.69 -3.75 4.85
C LEU A 154 6.34 -3.36 6.29
N ASP A 155 6.38 -2.06 6.63
CA ASP A 155 5.99 -1.64 7.97
C ASP A 155 4.49 -1.37 7.99
N LEU A 156 3.75 -2.25 8.67
CA LEU A 156 2.37 -1.95 9.07
C LEU A 156 2.42 -0.67 9.93
N PRO A 157 1.70 0.42 9.56
CA PRO A 157 1.74 1.66 10.32
C PRO A 157 1.26 1.41 11.75
N LEU A 158 1.81 2.16 12.72
CA LEU A 158 1.59 1.88 14.13
C LEU A 158 0.12 1.93 14.56
N ASP A 159 -0.70 2.78 13.94
CA ASP A 159 -2.15 2.82 14.19
C ASP A 159 -2.86 1.53 13.76
N ALA A 160 -2.44 0.93 12.66
CA ALA A 160 -2.99 -0.35 12.21
C ALA A 160 -2.51 -1.54 13.06
N ARG A 161 -1.55 -1.31 13.98
CA ARG A 161 -1.06 -2.32 14.92
C ARG A 161 -1.82 -2.30 16.25
N LEU A 162 -2.56 -1.24 16.56
CA LEU A 162 -3.16 -1.02 17.88
C LEU A 162 -4.68 -0.99 17.76
N GLN A 163 -5.36 -1.95 18.37
CA GLN A 163 -6.82 -2.05 18.27
C GLN A 163 -7.44 -2.46 19.59
N TYR A 164 -8.39 -1.67 20.09
CA TYR A 164 -9.28 -2.08 21.16
C TYR A 164 -10.55 -2.71 20.57
N ASP A 165 -10.92 -3.90 21.03
CA ASP A 165 -12.16 -4.59 20.68
C ASP A 165 -13.18 -4.44 21.83
N PRO A 166 -14.22 -3.60 21.69
CA PRO A 166 -15.23 -3.41 22.73
C PRO A 166 -16.10 -4.62 23.00
N ALA A 167 -16.24 -5.56 22.05
CA ALA A 167 -17.07 -6.74 22.21
C ALA A 167 -16.38 -7.81 23.06
N GLN A 168 -15.05 -7.92 22.93
CA GLN A 168 -14.23 -8.83 23.73
C GLN A 168 -13.65 -8.17 24.99
N ASP A 169 -13.69 -6.83 25.04
CA ASP A 169 -13.03 -6.02 26.05
C ASP A 169 -11.50 -6.23 26.11
N VAL A 170 -10.86 -6.40 24.95
CA VAL A 170 -9.42 -6.70 24.85
C VAL A 170 -8.71 -5.70 23.95
N PHE A 171 -7.52 -5.25 24.36
CA PHE A 171 -6.62 -4.45 23.53
C PHE A 171 -5.59 -5.34 22.82
N PHE A 172 -5.65 -5.37 21.50
CA PHE A 172 -4.72 -6.09 20.64
C PHE A 172 -3.60 -5.17 20.14
N VAL A 173 -2.37 -5.66 20.27
CA VAL A 173 -1.15 -4.99 19.81
C VAL A 173 -0.40 -5.93 18.88
N ASN A 174 -0.29 -5.57 17.60
CA ASN A 174 0.45 -6.34 16.61
C ASN A 174 1.82 -5.71 16.29
N PHE A 175 2.86 -6.05 17.03
CA PHE A 175 4.23 -5.63 16.75
C PHE A 175 5.01 -6.61 15.87
N GLU A 176 4.30 -7.44 15.09
CA GLU A 176 4.95 -8.34 14.14
C GLU A 176 5.87 -7.55 13.18
N ARG A 177 7.14 -7.96 13.10
CA ARG A 177 8.19 -7.35 12.26
C ARG A 177 8.48 -5.86 12.57
N LEU A 178 7.94 -5.30 13.66
CA LEU A 178 8.22 -3.92 14.04
C LEU A 178 9.68 -3.80 14.50
N ARG A 179 10.36 -2.75 14.04
CA ARG A 179 11.75 -2.44 14.40
C ARG A 179 11.85 -1.13 15.15
N VAL A 180 12.36 -1.17 16.37
CA VAL A 180 12.58 0.02 17.22
C VAL A 180 14.06 0.39 17.18
N ARG A 181 14.33 1.60 16.68
CA ARG A 181 15.67 2.15 16.38
C ARG A 181 15.95 3.51 17.00
N SER A 182 14.97 4.10 17.68
CA SER A 182 15.11 5.42 18.32
C SER A 182 14.16 5.58 19.50
N LEU A 183 14.52 6.47 20.44
CA LEU A 183 13.65 6.89 21.54
C LEU A 183 12.33 7.49 21.04
N ALA A 184 12.37 8.26 19.95
CA ALA A 184 11.17 8.85 19.36
C ALA A 184 10.12 7.80 18.93
N GLN A 185 10.56 6.61 18.50
CA GLN A 185 9.63 5.50 18.20
C GLN A 185 9.02 4.90 19.47
N ILE A 186 9.78 4.82 20.56
CA ILE A 186 9.29 4.34 21.87
C ILE A 186 8.22 5.30 22.40
N ASP A 187 8.49 6.60 22.35
CA ASP A 187 7.54 7.63 22.75
C ASP A 187 6.27 7.61 21.88
N ASP A 188 6.41 7.37 20.57
CA ASP A 188 5.28 7.25 19.65
C ASP A 188 4.39 6.04 19.98
N ILE A 189 4.98 4.90 20.37
CA ILE A 189 4.25 3.73 20.84
C ILE A 189 3.45 4.08 22.10
N GLY A 190 4.11 4.62 23.12
CA GLY A 190 3.44 4.95 24.39
C GLY A 190 2.28 5.93 24.19
N ARG A 191 2.50 7.00 23.42
CA ARG A 191 1.50 8.03 23.14
C ARG A 191 0.28 7.50 22.39
N ARG A 192 0.45 6.62 21.40
CA ARG A 192 -0.68 6.04 20.65
C ARG A 192 -1.50 5.05 21.46
N VAL A 193 -0.85 4.24 22.29
CA VAL A 193 -1.57 3.36 23.24
C VAL A 193 -2.41 4.20 24.20
N ALA A 194 -1.81 5.24 24.79
CA ALA A 194 -2.52 6.16 25.69
C ALA A 194 -3.71 6.85 25.01
N ALA A 195 -3.57 7.28 23.75
CA ALA A 195 -4.65 7.90 23.00
C ALA A 195 -5.87 6.98 22.80
N ILE A 196 -5.65 5.67 22.69
CA ILE A 196 -6.72 4.68 22.54
C ILE A 196 -7.36 4.33 23.89
N LEU A 197 -6.54 4.13 24.92
CA LEU A 197 -7.01 3.55 26.19
C LEU A 197 -7.40 4.58 27.25
N ALA A 198 -6.80 5.78 27.27
CA ALA A 198 -7.14 6.82 28.24
C ALA A 198 -8.63 7.22 28.22
N PRO A 199 -9.29 7.35 27.04
CA PRO A 199 -10.72 7.66 26.99
C PRO A 199 -11.64 6.60 27.61
N LEU A 200 -11.16 5.35 27.78
CA LEU A 200 -11.96 4.29 28.40
C LEU A 200 -12.14 4.48 29.92
N GLY A 201 -11.26 5.27 30.55
CA GLY A 201 -11.32 5.57 32.00
C GLY A 201 -11.10 4.35 32.92
N ARG A 202 -10.65 3.22 32.37
CA ARG A 202 -10.41 1.97 33.10
C ARG A 202 -9.30 1.15 32.45
N ARG A 203 -8.74 0.20 33.21
CA ARG A 203 -7.75 -0.77 32.71
C ARG A 203 -8.43 -1.92 31.96
N VAL A 204 -7.78 -2.42 30.90
CA VAL A 204 -8.29 -3.51 30.04
C VAL A 204 -7.24 -4.61 29.84
N PRO A 205 -7.63 -5.88 29.61
CA PRO A 205 -6.71 -6.92 29.18
C PRO A 205 -6.01 -6.57 27.86
N ALA A 206 -4.73 -6.90 27.74
CA ALA A 206 -3.94 -6.66 26.53
C ALA A 206 -3.31 -7.94 25.98
N VAL A 207 -3.32 -8.11 24.66
CA VAL A 207 -2.62 -9.18 23.93
C VAL A 207 -1.61 -8.56 22.97
N VAL A 208 -0.34 -8.92 23.12
CA VAL A 208 0.77 -8.34 22.34
C VAL A 208 1.49 -9.41 21.51
N ASN A 209 1.50 -9.22 20.20
CA ASN A 209 2.27 -10.01 19.25
C ASN A 209 3.67 -9.40 19.05
N TYR A 210 4.72 -10.16 19.36
CA TYR A 210 6.12 -9.78 19.17
C TYR A 210 6.83 -10.64 18.11
N GLU A 211 6.09 -11.30 17.19
CA GLU A 211 6.72 -12.13 16.15
C GLU A 211 7.67 -11.32 15.26
N HIS A 212 8.94 -11.76 15.17
CA HIS A 212 9.98 -11.04 14.43
C HIS A 212 10.16 -9.56 14.85
N PHE A 213 9.77 -9.20 16.08
CA PHE A 213 10.06 -7.90 16.66
C PHE A 213 11.56 -7.75 16.89
N ASP A 214 12.07 -6.53 16.69
CA ASP A 214 13.48 -6.24 16.83
C ASP A 214 13.70 -4.84 17.43
N ILE A 215 14.63 -4.73 18.38
CA ILE A 215 14.95 -3.48 19.07
C ILE A 215 16.46 -3.39 19.29
N GLU A 216 17.03 -2.19 19.11
CA GLU A 216 18.45 -1.96 19.41
C GLU A 216 18.72 -2.21 20.90
N PRO A 217 19.81 -2.92 21.27
CA PRO A 217 20.08 -3.28 22.66
C PRO A 217 20.12 -2.07 23.61
N GLU A 218 20.65 -0.94 23.13
CA GLU A 218 20.77 0.31 23.89
C GLU A 218 19.40 0.92 24.26
N LEU A 219 18.33 0.56 23.55
CA LEU A 219 16.98 1.08 23.76
C LEU A 219 16.09 0.18 24.64
N LEU A 220 16.61 -0.96 25.09
CA LEU A 220 15.82 -1.95 25.84
C LEU A 220 15.30 -1.41 27.17
N GLU A 221 16.11 -0.61 27.88
CA GLU A 221 15.74 -0.07 29.19
C GLU A 221 14.64 1.00 29.06
N ASP A 222 14.75 1.90 28.08
CA ASP A 222 13.73 2.89 27.78
C ASP A 222 12.41 2.23 27.34
N TYR A 223 12.51 1.20 26.49
CA TYR A 223 11.34 0.44 26.04
C TYR A 223 10.66 -0.28 27.20
N ALA A 224 11.43 -0.90 28.11
CA ALA A 224 10.90 -1.55 29.30
C ALA A 224 10.21 -0.56 30.23
N THR A 225 10.77 0.65 30.38
CA THR A 225 10.17 1.73 31.18
C THR A 225 8.83 2.18 30.60
N MET A 226 8.76 2.38 29.29
CA MET A 226 7.51 2.71 28.59
C MET A 226 6.47 1.59 28.77
N VAL A 227 6.86 0.32 28.59
CA VAL A 227 5.95 -0.81 28.79
C VAL A 227 5.43 -0.90 30.23
N GLN A 228 6.29 -0.65 31.22
CA GLN A 228 5.87 -0.64 32.64
C GLN A 228 4.81 0.42 32.89
N HIS A 229 5.02 1.64 32.39
CA HIS A 229 4.03 2.71 32.51
C HIS A 229 2.67 2.33 31.89
N LEU A 230 2.68 1.68 30.71
CA LEU A 230 1.45 1.20 30.08
C LEU A 230 0.76 0.09 30.90
N VAL A 231 1.53 -0.84 31.47
CA VAL A 231 1.00 -1.91 32.31
C VAL A 231 0.31 -1.35 33.55
N ASP A 232 0.96 -0.42 34.25
CA ASP A 232 0.44 0.15 35.49
C ASP A 232 -0.80 1.01 35.26
N THR A 233 -0.82 1.75 34.15
CA THR A 233 -1.85 2.75 33.88
C THR A 233 -3.05 2.17 33.12
N TYR A 234 -2.82 1.30 32.13
CA TYR A 234 -3.85 0.92 31.15
C TYR A 234 -4.17 -0.57 31.08
N TYR A 235 -3.27 -1.47 31.47
CA TYR A 235 -3.51 -2.91 31.30
C TYR A 235 -3.96 -3.60 32.59
N SER A 236 -5.11 -4.24 32.63
CA SER A 236 -5.54 -5.03 33.81
C SER A 236 -4.81 -6.37 33.87
N SER A 237 -4.52 -6.95 32.71
CA SER A 237 -3.65 -8.09 32.49
C SER A 237 -2.97 -7.93 31.14
N VAL A 238 -1.82 -8.58 30.95
CA VAL A 238 -1.11 -8.54 29.67
C VAL A 238 -0.54 -9.90 29.33
N VAL A 239 -0.81 -10.31 28.10
CA VAL A 239 -0.30 -11.55 27.53
C VAL A 239 0.51 -11.23 26.28
N ARG A 240 1.67 -11.88 26.15
CA ARG A 240 2.62 -11.64 25.07
C ARG A 240 2.92 -12.95 24.35
N TYR A 241 3.17 -12.94 23.04
CA TYR A 241 3.69 -14.11 22.35
C TYR A 241 4.76 -13.76 21.32
N ALA A 242 5.74 -14.67 21.18
CA ALA A 242 6.79 -14.59 20.17
C ALA A 242 7.28 -16.01 19.85
N SER A 243 7.30 -16.37 18.57
CA SER A 243 7.74 -17.70 18.10
C SER A 243 9.26 -17.87 18.08
N SER A 244 10.03 -16.78 17.92
CA SER A 244 11.50 -16.83 17.91
C SER A 244 12.11 -16.87 19.31
N GLY A 245 12.98 -17.84 19.58
CA GLY A 245 13.68 -17.99 20.87
C GLY A 245 14.50 -16.77 21.31
N PHE A 246 15.11 -16.06 20.35
CA PHE A 246 15.90 -14.86 20.61
C PHE A 246 15.05 -13.70 21.16
N ALA A 247 13.93 -13.38 20.52
CA ALA A 247 13.00 -12.35 21.01
C ALA A 247 12.43 -12.69 22.40
N ARG A 248 12.22 -13.98 22.70
CA ARG A 248 11.79 -14.42 24.04
C ARG A 248 12.86 -14.21 25.11
N VAL A 249 14.14 -14.36 24.79
CA VAL A 249 15.23 -14.10 25.74
C VAL A 249 15.40 -12.58 25.94
N GLN A 250 15.49 -11.84 24.84
CA GLN A 250 15.71 -10.38 24.86
C GLN A 250 14.57 -9.62 25.55
N LEU A 251 13.31 -9.98 25.27
CA LEU A 251 12.14 -9.39 25.94
C LEU A 251 11.88 -10.05 27.30
N GLY A 252 12.20 -11.34 27.44
CA GLY A 252 11.95 -12.12 28.65
C GLY A 252 12.79 -11.64 29.83
N GLU A 253 14.05 -11.25 29.63
CA GLU A 253 14.89 -10.68 30.70
C GLU A 253 14.43 -9.26 31.08
N ALA A 254 14.11 -8.41 30.10
CA ALA A 254 13.66 -7.03 30.34
C ALA A 254 12.24 -6.95 30.94
N LEU A 255 11.38 -7.92 30.65
CA LEU A 255 9.96 -7.96 31.05
C LEU A 255 9.66 -9.10 32.04
N ALA A 256 10.68 -9.76 32.59
CA ALA A 256 10.57 -11.01 33.37
C ALA A 256 9.63 -10.90 34.58
N SER A 257 9.60 -9.75 35.24
CA SER A 257 8.76 -9.48 36.41
C SER A 257 7.33 -9.05 36.06
N ARG A 258 6.95 -9.03 34.77
CA ARG A 258 5.86 -8.18 34.24
C ARG A 258 4.89 -8.90 33.29
N GLY A 259 4.85 -10.23 33.33
CA GLY A 259 3.91 -11.10 32.59
C GLY A 259 4.59 -12.17 31.71
N ARG A 260 3.89 -13.28 31.42
CA ARG A 260 4.45 -14.43 30.67
C ARG A 260 4.44 -14.19 29.16
N VAL A 261 5.49 -14.65 28.47
CA VAL A 261 5.57 -14.70 27.00
C VAL A 261 5.29 -16.14 26.54
N PHE A 262 4.22 -16.32 25.76
CA PHE A 262 3.75 -17.62 25.26
C PHE A 262 4.33 -17.92 23.88
N ALA A 263 4.31 -19.20 23.48
CA ALA A 263 4.85 -19.64 22.20
C ALA A 263 3.87 -19.41 21.04
N SER A 264 2.58 -19.18 21.31
CA SER A 264 1.57 -18.94 20.28
C SER A 264 0.42 -18.03 20.74
N ALA A 265 -0.27 -17.42 19.77
CA ALA A 265 -1.47 -16.62 20.00
C ALA A 265 -2.62 -17.41 20.66
N ARG A 266 -2.70 -18.73 20.39
CA ARG A 266 -3.73 -19.61 20.97
C ARG A 266 -3.50 -19.83 22.47
N GLU A 267 -2.26 -20.09 22.86
CA GLU A 267 -1.88 -20.21 24.28
C GLU A 267 -2.07 -18.90 25.02
N ALA A 268 -1.73 -17.79 24.36
CA ALA A 268 -1.91 -16.45 24.90
C ALA A 268 -3.38 -16.14 25.22
N ARG A 269 -4.30 -16.44 24.29
CA ARG A 269 -5.74 -16.23 24.51
C ARG A 269 -6.30 -17.13 25.60
N ALA A 270 -5.92 -18.41 25.61
CA ALA A 270 -6.37 -19.35 26.64
C ALA A 270 -5.93 -18.94 28.07
N ALA A 271 -4.85 -18.18 28.22
CA ALA A 271 -4.38 -17.67 29.50
C ALA A 271 -5.09 -16.39 29.97
N LEU A 272 -5.95 -15.78 29.14
CA LEU A 272 -6.83 -14.68 29.56
C LEU A 272 -8.17 -15.18 30.10
N ASP A 273 -8.59 -16.38 29.69
CA ASP A 273 -9.90 -16.97 30.03
C ASP A 273 -9.89 -17.80 31.33
N GLY A 274 -8.74 -17.93 32.01
CA GLY A 274 -8.56 -18.72 33.24
C GLY A 274 -7.92 -17.93 34.35
#